data_AF-A0A7S4MZW2-F1
#
_entry.id   AF-A0A7S4MZW2-F1
#
_cell.length_a   1.000
_cell.length_b   1.000
_cell.length_c   1.000
_cell.angle_alpha   90.00
_cell.angle_beta   90.00
_cell.angle_gamma   90.00
#
_symmetry.space_group_name_H-M   'P 1'
#
loop_
_entity.id
_entity.type
_entity.pdbx_description
1 polymer ?
#
loop_
_entity_poly.entity_id
_entity_poly.type
_entity_poly.pdbx_seq_one_letter_code
_entity_poly.pdbx_strand_id
1 'polypeptide(L)'
;VNGFYTGFSCLLHICMLNLLAQGGEKCWNGGTRSLNITMYCDPEAGPGFPSLIPGMPVEQKKCGYALQWRSQYACPLCTNEDMRTLPGECSVTGKRPVHMVWKEPKVCHGGLDLPEVIYEDCQAVLLDKSKVTMIIVSGVSVFGILLTGLIYLYFRNRKIYREYSVLKEQNEAEIELDRMAGFSLDEDH
;
A
#
# COMPACT_ATOMS: atom_id res chain seq x y z
N VAL A 1 12.47 -42.22 -37.93
CA VAL A 1 12.25 -41.66 -36.57
C VAL A 1 10.79 -41.27 -36.46
N ASN A 2 10.06 -41.82 -35.48
CA ASN A 2 8.68 -41.44 -35.20
C ASN A 2 8.66 -40.62 -33.90
N GLY A 3 8.15 -39.40 -33.96
CA GLY A 3 7.93 -38.54 -32.81
C GLY A 3 6.47 -38.57 -32.39
N PHE A 4 6.20 -38.74 -31.10
CA PHE A 4 4.85 -38.65 -30.56
C PHE A 4 4.83 -37.92 -29.22
N TYR A 5 3.72 -37.26 -28.98
CA TYR A 5 3.43 -36.59 -27.74
C TYR A 5 2.98 -37.62 -26.69
N THR A 6 3.61 -37.63 -25.51
CA THR A 6 3.39 -38.66 -24.49
C THR A 6 2.54 -38.20 -23.31
N GLY A 7 2.29 -36.89 -23.16
CA GLY A 7 1.35 -36.36 -22.18
C GLY A 7 1.74 -35.00 -21.60
N PHE A 8 0.75 -34.37 -20.96
CA PHE A 8 0.87 -33.12 -20.20
C PHE A 8 0.46 -33.40 -18.77
N SER A 9 1.27 -32.94 -17.83
CA SER A 9 1.04 -33.11 -16.41
C SER A 9 1.31 -31.80 -15.69
N CYS A 10 0.36 -31.35 -14.88
CA CYS A 10 0.53 -30.20 -13.99
C CYS A 10 0.35 -30.66 -12.55
N LEU A 11 1.32 -30.35 -11.70
CA LEU A 11 1.27 -30.66 -10.28
C LEU A 11 1.74 -29.43 -9.50
N LEU A 12 0.88 -28.87 -8.66
CA LEU A 12 1.20 -27.76 -7.76
C LEU A 12 1.88 -26.56 -8.48
N HIS A 13 1.29 -26.08 -9.57
CA HIS A 13 1.81 -25.00 -10.44
C HIS A 13 3.03 -25.35 -11.31
N ILE A 14 3.52 -26.59 -11.30
CA ILE A 14 4.58 -27.05 -12.19
C ILE A 14 3.95 -27.85 -13.33
N CYS A 15 3.85 -27.24 -14.51
CA CYS A 15 3.37 -27.90 -15.73
C CYS A 15 4.53 -28.40 -16.58
N MET A 16 4.43 -29.66 -17.02
CA MET A 16 5.41 -30.30 -17.88
C MET A 16 4.74 -30.95 -19.10
N LEU A 17 5.40 -30.79 -20.25
CA LEU A 17 5.03 -31.42 -21.51
C LEU A 17 6.13 -32.42 -21.89
N ASN A 18 5.77 -33.67 -22.18
CA ASN A 18 6.74 -34.68 -22.60
C ASN A 18 6.59 -35.00 -24.09
N LEU A 19 7.71 -34.94 -24.81
CA LEU A 19 7.82 -35.32 -26.21
C LEU A 19 8.82 -36.47 -26.35
N LEU A 20 8.37 -37.57 -26.95
CA LEU A 20 9.19 -38.75 -27.12
C LEU A 20 9.40 -39.04 -28.62
N ALA A 21 10.67 -39.17 -29.01
CA ALA A 21 11.06 -39.63 -30.34
C ALA A 21 11.74 -40.99 -30.24
N GLN A 22 11.25 -41.94 -31.03
CA GLN A 22 11.75 -43.31 -31.09
C GLN A 22 12.13 -43.72 -32.51
N GLY A 23 12.86 -44.84 -32.64
CA GLY A 23 13.25 -45.36 -33.95
C GLY A 23 14.42 -44.58 -34.57
N GLY A 24 15.38 -44.17 -33.74
CA GLY A 24 16.66 -43.62 -34.18
C GLY A 24 17.62 -44.71 -34.70
N GLU A 25 18.90 -44.38 -34.81
CA GLU A 25 19.92 -45.35 -35.24
C GLU A 25 20.28 -46.35 -34.15
N LYS A 26 20.93 -47.46 -34.54
CA LYS A 26 21.47 -48.42 -33.58
C LYS A 26 22.61 -47.80 -32.78
N CYS A 27 22.63 -48.08 -31.49
CA CYS A 27 23.72 -47.71 -30.57
C CYS A 27 24.63 -48.91 -30.27
N TRP A 28 25.64 -48.69 -29.43
CA TRP A 28 26.70 -49.67 -29.14
C TRP A 28 26.20 -51.00 -28.56
N ASN A 29 25.04 -51.03 -27.91
CA ASN A 29 24.45 -52.25 -27.31
C ASN A 29 23.44 -52.97 -28.24
N GLY A 30 23.32 -52.54 -29.51
CA GLY A 30 22.36 -53.10 -30.47
C GLY A 30 20.91 -52.59 -30.30
N GLY A 31 20.63 -51.80 -29.26
CA GLY A 31 19.38 -51.07 -29.08
C GLY A 31 19.21 -49.93 -30.07
N THR A 32 18.04 -49.30 -30.06
CA THR A 32 17.68 -48.19 -30.94
C THR A 32 17.67 -46.89 -30.16
N ARG A 33 18.26 -45.81 -30.70
CA ARG A 33 18.28 -44.51 -30.01
C ARG A 33 16.88 -43.94 -29.84
N SER A 34 16.65 -43.35 -28.66
CA SER A 34 15.42 -42.62 -28.32
C SER A 34 15.76 -41.27 -27.71
N LEU A 35 14.93 -40.26 -27.94
CA LEU A 35 15.06 -38.92 -27.38
C LEU A 35 13.80 -38.57 -26.59
N ASN A 36 13.97 -38.14 -25.35
CA ASN A 36 12.92 -37.62 -24.50
C ASN A 36 13.20 -36.14 -24.21
N ILE A 37 12.24 -35.28 -24.54
CA ILE A 37 12.31 -33.85 -24.25
C ILE A 37 11.19 -33.54 -23.27
N THR A 38 11.58 -33.09 -22.07
CA THR A 38 10.66 -32.60 -21.05
C THR A 38 10.67 -31.09 -21.10
N MET A 39 9.57 -30.49 -21.57
CA MET A 39 9.38 -29.06 -21.51
C MET A 39 8.82 -28.64 -20.17
N TYR A 40 9.31 -27.52 -19.64
CA TYR A 40 8.86 -26.89 -18.41
C TYR A 40 8.26 -25.53 -18.74
N CYS A 41 7.09 -25.24 -18.16
CA CYS A 41 6.51 -23.90 -18.24
C CYS A 41 7.44 -22.89 -17.58
N ASP A 42 7.87 -21.91 -18.36
CA ASP A 42 8.56 -20.72 -17.89
C ASP A 42 8.05 -19.52 -18.72
N PRO A 43 7.12 -18.71 -18.19
CA PRO A 43 6.47 -17.65 -18.96
C PRO A 43 7.37 -16.46 -19.25
N GLU A 44 8.59 -16.42 -18.68
CA GLU A 44 9.59 -15.38 -18.92
C GLU A 44 10.73 -15.85 -19.85
N ALA A 45 10.89 -17.16 -20.04
CA ALA A 45 11.95 -17.75 -20.88
C ALA A 45 11.81 -17.50 -22.40
N GLY A 46 10.69 -16.94 -22.87
CA GLY A 46 10.45 -16.82 -24.31
C GLY A 46 10.30 -18.20 -24.95
N PRO A 47 10.72 -18.38 -26.22
CA PRO A 47 10.79 -19.68 -26.86
C PRO A 47 11.71 -20.68 -26.13
N GLY A 48 12.77 -20.19 -25.47
CA GLY A 48 13.78 -20.99 -24.81
C GLY A 48 14.54 -21.94 -25.76
N PHE A 49 15.35 -22.83 -25.18
CA PHE A 49 16.07 -23.87 -25.93
C PHE A 49 16.21 -25.17 -25.13
N PRO A 50 16.30 -26.33 -25.81
CA PRO A 50 16.62 -27.60 -25.17
C PRO A 50 18.04 -27.58 -24.58
N SER A 51 18.19 -28.09 -23.37
CA SER A 51 19.45 -28.24 -22.67
C SER A 51 19.58 -29.62 -22.03
N LEU A 52 20.83 -30.05 -21.82
CA LEU A 52 21.11 -31.28 -21.07
C LEU A 52 20.69 -31.10 -19.61
N ILE A 53 20.24 -32.17 -18.99
CA ILE A 53 19.84 -32.15 -17.59
C ILE A 53 21.10 -32.23 -16.71
N PRO A 54 21.35 -31.24 -15.83
CA PRO A 54 22.54 -31.21 -15.00
C PRO A 54 22.68 -32.48 -14.14
N GLY A 55 23.88 -33.05 -14.08
CA GLY A 55 24.17 -34.25 -13.29
C GLY A 55 23.70 -35.57 -13.91
N MET A 56 23.08 -35.55 -15.09
CA MET A 56 22.74 -36.77 -15.84
C MET A 56 23.72 -37.03 -17.00
N PRO A 57 24.03 -38.30 -17.30
CA PRO A 57 24.84 -38.65 -18.46
C PRO A 57 24.10 -38.28 -19.74
N VAL A 58 24.86 -37.83 -20.76
CA VAL A 58 24.32 -37.43 -22.07
C VAL A 58 23.53 -38.57 -22.70
N GLU A 59 24.11 -39.77 -22.70
CA GLU A 59 23.45 -41.00 -23.13
C GLU A 59 23.19 -41.88 -21.90
N GLN A 60 21.92 -42.17 -21.65
CA GLN A 60 21.51 -43.09 -20.61
C GLN A 60 21.79 -44.53 -21.04
N LYS A 61 21.88 -45.45 -20.06
CA LYS A 61 22.22 -46.88 -20.28
C LYS A 61 21.35 -47.62 -21.31
N LYS A 62 20.20 -47.05 -21.72
CA LYS A 62 19.26 -47.59 -22.70
C LYS A 62 19.33 -46.91 -24.09
N CYS A 63 20.44 -46.24 -24.43
CA CYS A 63 20.56 -45.44 -25.67
C CYS A 63 19.51 -44.33 -25.77
N GLY A 64 19.15 -43.80 -24.60
CA GLY A 64 18.18 -42.73 -24.43
C GLY A 64 18.87 -41.41 -24.15
N TYR A 65 18.41 -40.34 -24.79
CA TYR A 65 18.79 -38.97 -24.50
C TYR A 65 17.65 -38.29 -23.76
N ALA A 66 17.96 -37.51 -22.73
CA ALA A 66 16.98 -36.71 -22.00
C ALA A 66 17.40 -35.25 -21.98
N LEU A 67 16.52 -34.38 -22.47
CA LEU A 67 16.71 -32.94 -22.51
C LEU A 67 15.60 -32.26 -21.72
N GLN A 68 15.95 -31.16 -21.05
CA GLN A 68 14.98 -30.23 -20.48
C GLN A 68 14.84 -29.02 -21.39
N TRP A 69 13.64 -28.49 -21.53
CA TRP A 69 13.39 -27.27 -22.31
C TRP A 69 12.45 -26.34 -21.55
N ARG A 70 12.99 -25.26 -20.97
CA ARG A 70 12.17 -24.21 -20.38
C ARG A 70 11.64 -23.30 -21.47
N SER A 71 10.33 -23.17 -21.59
CA SER A 71 9.70 -22.38 -22.65
C SER A 71 8.36 -21.83 -22.18
N GLN A 72 8.02 -20.63 -22.66
CA GLN A 72 6.71 -20.03 -22.44
C GLN A 72 5.60 -20.84 -23.14
N TYR A 73 5.93 -21.56 -24.21
CA TYR A 73 4.95 -22.36 -24.96
C TYR A 73 4.57 -23.67 -24.24
N ALA A 74 5.29 -24.03 -23.18
CA ALA A 74 4.92 -25.14 -22.30
C ALA A 74 3.93 -24.70 -21.20
N CYS A 75 3.62 -23.39 -21.10
CA CYS A 75 2.66 -22.86 -20.14
C CYS A 75 1.22 -23.03 -20.61
N PRO A 76 0.26 -23.18 -19.68
CA PRO A 76 -1.17 -23.12 -20.02
C PRO A 76 -1.54 -21.75 -20.58
N LEU A 77 -2.65 -21.71 -21.33
CA LEU A 77 -3.24 -20.47 -21.82
C LEU A 77 -3.80 -19.65 -20.65
N CYS A 78 -3.61 -18.34 -20.69
CA CYS A 78 -4.09 -17.45 -19.64
C CYS A 78 -5.61 -17.28 -19.67
N THR A 79 -6.22 -17.25 -18.49
CA THR A 79 -7.66 -17.09 -18.26
C THR A 79 -7.96 -15.89 -17.36
N ASN A 80 -9.25 -15.55 -17.19
CA ASN A 80 -9.67 -14.49 -16.27
C ASN A 80 -9.26 -14.76 -14.80
N GLU A 81 -9.10 -16.04 -14.42
CA GLU A 81 -8.69 -16.42 -13.06
C GLU A 81 -7.22 -16.08 -12.78
N ASP A 82 -6.41 -15.95 -13.82
CA ASP A 82 -4.99 -15.58 -13.73
C ASP A 82 -4.79 -14.06 -13.64
N MET A 83 -5.88 -13.28 -13.70
CA MET A 83 -5.87 -11.82 -13.65
C MET A 83 -6.28 -11.28 -12.28
N ARG A 84 -5.78 -10.09 -11.93
CA ARG A 84 -6.19 -9.28 -10.79
C ARG A 84 -6.46 -7.85 -11.24
N THR A 85 -7.41 -7.18 -10.59
CA THR A 85 -7.71 -5.77 -10.84
C THR A 85 -6.84 -4.88 -9.97
N LEU A 86 -6.26 -3.85 -10.57
CA LEU A 86 -5.53 -2.77 -9.94
C LEU A 86 -6.34 -1.47 -10.09
N PRO A 87 -7.07 -1.05 -9.06
CA PRO A 87 -7.80 0.21 -9.08
C PRO A 87 -6.83 1.40 -8.97
N GLY A 88 -7.00 2.39 -9.85
CA GLY A 88 -6.30 3.67 -9.78
C GLY A 88 -6.96 4.66 -8.83
N GLU A 89 -6.48 5.92 -8.90
CA GLU A 89 -7.01 7.01 -8.09
C GLU A 89 -8.44 7.40 -8.50
N CYS A 90 -9.24 7.86 -7.53
CA CYS A 90 -10.58 8.35 -7.79
C CYS A 90 -10.52 9.79 -8.31
N SER A 91 -10.97 10.00 -9.56
CA SER A 91 -11.06 11.34 -10.13
C SER A 91 -12.12 12.18 -9.44
N VAL A 92 -12.00 13.50 -9.52
CA VAL A 92 -13.00 14.47 -9.00
C VAL A 92 -14.40 14.26 -9.60
N THR A 93 -14.49 13.62 -10.76
CA THR A 93 -15.74 13.23 -11.42
C THR A 93 -16.39 11.97 -10.84
N GLY A 94 -15.78 11.36 -9.81
CA GLY A 94 -16.29 10.14 -9.18
C GLY A 94 -16.06 8.87 -10.00
N LYS A 95 -15.10 8.89 -10.94
CA LYS A 95 -14.69 7.72 -11.72
C LYS A 95 -13.20 7.43 -11.53
N ARG A 96 -12.83 6.15 -11.48
CA ARG A 96 -11.43 5.69 -11.43
C ARG A 96 -11.12 4.73 -12.57
N PRO A 97 -9.90 4.78 -13.14
CA PRO A 97 -9.43 3.73 -14.04
C PRO A 97 -9.13 2.47 -13.24
N VAL A 98 -9.43 1.30 -13.80
CA VAL A 98 -9.12 -0.01 -13.24
C VAL A 98 -8.35 -0.79 -14.30
N HIS A 99 -7.13 -1.15 -13.96
CA HIS A 99 -6.25 -1.93 -14.83
C HIS A 99 -6.38 -3.41 -14.48
N MET A 100 -6.60 -4.28 -15.47
CA MET A 100 -6.46 -5.72 -15.26
C MET A 100 -5.01 -6.10 -15.51
N VAL A 101 -4.37 -6.78 -14.57
CA VAL A 101 -2.98 -7.24 -14.67
C VAL A 101 -2.87 -8.71 -14.32
N TRP A 102 -1.82 -9.38 -14.78
CA TRP A 102 -1.54 -10.76 -14.40
C TRP A 102 -1.21 -10.89 -12.91
N LYS A 103 -1.63 -11.99 -12.28
CA LYS A 103 -1.23 -12.36 -10.92
C LYS A 103 0.25 -12.73 -10.88
N GLU A 104 0.88 -12.47 -9.75
CA GLU A 104 2.27 -12.83 -9.47
C GLU A 104 2.30 -14.07 -8.55
N PRO A 105 3.08 -15.12 -8.87
CA PRO A 105 3.88 -15.28 -10.09
C PRO A 105 3.02 -15.58 -11.32
N LYS A 106 3.48 -15.14 -12.50
CA LYS A 106 2.82 -15.48 -13.76
C LYS A 106 2.99 -16.97 -14.03
N VAL A 107 1.91 -17.68 -14.35
CA VAL A 107 1.91 -19.15 -14.57
C VAL A 107 1.39 -19.56 -15.94
N CYS A 108 1.03 -18.60 -16.77
CA CYS A 108 0.38 -18.81 -18.06
C CYS A 108 1.05 -17.98 -19.16
N HIS A 109 0.86 -18.37 -20.41
CA HIS A 109 1.34 -17.61 -21.57
C HIS A 109 0.36 -17.71 -22.75
N GLY A 110 0.10 -16.58 -23.42
CA GLY A 110 -0.92 -16.48 -24.48
C GLY A 110 -2.34 -16.65 -23.95
N GLY A 111 -3.30 -16.87 -24.85
CA GLY A 111 -4.72 -17.02 -24.49
C GLY A 111 -5.45 -15.67 -24.55
N LEU A 112 -6.00 -15.22 -23.42
CA LEU A 112 -6.64 -13.91 -23.33
C LEU A 112 -5.61 -12.78 -23.32
N ASP A 113 -5.88 -11.73 -24.09
CA ASP A 113 -5.15 -10.47 -24.03
C ASP A 113 -5.70 -9.59 -22.89
N LEU A 114 -4.84 -8.75 -22.31
CA LEU A 114 -5.28 -7.76 -21.32
C LEU A 114 -6.23 -6.77 -21.99
N PRO A 115 -7.46 -6.60 -21.47
CA PRO A 115 -8.38 -5.61 -22.01
C PRO A 115 -7.88 -4.19 -21.75
N GLU A 116 -8.39 -3.24 -22.55
CA GLU A 116 -8.17 -1.82 -22.34
C GLU A 116 -8.73 -1.36 -20.97
N VAL A 117 -8.17 -0.28 -20.41
CA VAL A 117 -8.52 0.22 -19.08
C VAL A 117 -10.03 0.43 -18.94
N ILE A 118 -10.61 -0.15 -17.90
CA ILE A 118 -12.05 0.00 -17.59
C ILE A 118 -12.23 1.12 -16.55
N TYR A 119 -13.39 1.77 -16.54
CA TYR A 119 -13.71 2.81 -15.57
C TYR A 119 -14.81 2.34 -14.62
N GLU A 120 -14.57 2.48 -13.32
CA GLU A 120 -15.55 2.20 -12.26
C GLU A 120 -15.92 3.47 -11.51
N ASP A 121 -17.15 3.51 -11.01
CA ASP A 121 -17.60 4.59 -10.13
C ASP A 121 -16.96 4.45 -8.74
N CYS A 122 -16.53 5.58 -8.19
CA CYS A 122 -15.85 5.66 -6.90
C CYS A 122 -16.29 6.90 -6.13
N GLN A 123 -16.31 6.79 -4.81
CA GLN A 123 -16.61 7.93 -3.95
C GLN A 123 -15.35 8.78 -3.81
N ALA A 124 -15.26 9.86 -4.59
CA ALA A 124 -14.28 10.89 -4.32
C ALA A 124 -14.57 11.45 -2.91
N VAL A 125 -13.59 11.39 -2.01
CA VAL A 125 -13.67 12.08 -0.72
C VAL A 125 -13.53 13.56 -1.03
N LEU A 126 -14.60 14.16 -1.54
CA LEU A 126 -14.76 15.60 -1.51
C LEU A 126 -14.82 15.92 -0.04
N LEU A 127 -13.74 16.48 0.50
CA LEU A 127 -13.71 17.07 1.83
C LEU A 127 -14.91 18.01 1.88
N ASP A 128 -15.95 17.51 2.52
CA ASP A 128 -17.30 18.05 2.42
C ASP A 128 -17.21 19.49 2.89
N LYS A 129 -17.42 20.43 1.96
CA LYS A 129 -17.24 21.86 2.23
C LYS A 129 -18.05 22.27 3.46
N SER A 130 -19.17 21.58 3.72
CA SER A 130 -20.02 21.74 4.89
C SER A 130 -19.34 21.37 6.23
N LYS A 131 -18.52 20.31 6.27
CA LYS A 131 -17.80 19.90 7.49
C LYS A 131 -16.63 20.83 7.78
N VAL A 132 -15.92 21.29 6.74
CA VAL A 132 -14.81 22.25 6.88
C VAL A 132 -15.32 23.61 7.35
N THR A 133 -16.45 24.09 6.81
CA THR A 133 -17.05 25.36 7.25
C THR A 133 -17.49 25.32 8.71
N MET A 134 -17.96 24.18 9.20
CA MET A 134 -18.38 24.03 10.61
C MET A 134 -17.18 24.12 11.57
N ILE A 135 -16.01 23.60 11.19
CA ILE A 135 -14.79 23.68 12.01
C ILE A 135 -14.26 25.11 12.10
N ILE A 136 -14.32 25.87 11.00
CA ILE A 136 -13.86 27.26 10.98
C ILE A 136 -14.79 28.17 11.82
N VAL A 137 -16.11 27.99 11.68
CA VAL A 137 -17.10 28.79 12.41
C VAL A 137 -17.01 28.56 13.93
N SER A 138 -16.79 27.31 14.37
CA SER A 138 -16.66 27.01 15.80
C SER A 138 -15.40 27.65 16.41
N GLY A 139 -14.27 27.63 15.69
CA GLY A 139 -13.03 28.25 16.13
C GLY A 139 -13.15 29.76 16.33
N VAL A 140 -13.77 30.47 15.37
CA VAL A 140 -13.97 31.94 15.45
C VAL A 140 -14.88 32.31 16.61
N SER A 141 -15.95 31.54 16.84
CA SER A 141 -16.90 31.84 17.91
C SER A 141 -16.28 31.69 19.31
N VAL A 142 -15.49 30.64 19.55
CA VAL A 142 -14.82 30.43 20.84
C VAL A 142 -13.77 31.50 21.08
N PHE A 143 -12.97 31.85 20.07
CA PHE A 143 -11.97 32.90 20.17
C PHE A 143 -12.59 34.27 20.48
N GLY A 144 -13.71 34.59 19.82
CA GLY A 144 -14.48 35.81 20.10
C GLY A 144 -14.92 35.90 21.56
N ILE A 145 -15.53 34.83 22.09
CA ILE A 145 -15.99 34.77 23.49
C ILE A 145 -14.83 34.95 24.46
N LEU A 146 -13.70 34.27 24.23
CA LEU A 146 -12.50 34.39 25.06
C LEU A 146 -11.97 35.83 25.07
N LEU A 147 -11.88 36.49 23.92
CA LEU A 147 -11.43 37.88 23.85
C LEU A 147 -12.39 38.83 24.57
N THR A 148 -13.70 38.71 24.38
CA THR A 148 -14.67 39.52 25.13
C THR A 148 -14.60 39.26 26.63
N GLY A 149 -14.39 38.01 27.05
CA GLY A 149 -14.18 37.65 28.45
C GLY A 149 -12.92 38.30 29.03
N LEU A 150 -11.79 38.25 28.30
CA LEU A 150 -10.55 38.91 28.70
C LEU A 150 -10.69 40.43 28.77
N ILE A 151 -11.39 41.05 27.81
CA ILE A 151 -11.67 42.48 27.81
C ILE A 151 -12.57 42.84 29.00
N TYR A 152 -13.61 42.06 29.28
CA TYR A 152 -14.49 42.27 30.42
C TYR A 152 -13.74 42.13 31.76
N LEU A 153 -12.93 41.08 31.91
CA LEU A 153 -12.08 40.87 33.08
C LEU A 153 -11.06 42.00 33.23
N TYR A 154 -10.48 42.48 32.13
CA TYR A 154 -9.58 43.64 32.12
C TYR A 154 -10.30 44.90 32.63
N PHE A 155 -11.51 45.19 32.15
CA PHE A 155 -12.29 46.34 32.62
C PHE A 155 -12.70 46.21 34.09
N ARG A 156 -13.16 45.03 34.50
CA ARG A 156 -13.54 44.75 35.89
C ARG A 156 -12.34 44.87 36.83
N ASN A 157 -11.21 44.25 36.47
CA ASN A 157 -9.97 44.35 37.21
C ASN A 157 -9.53 45.81 37.30
N ARG A 158 -9.61 46.59 36.21
CA ARG A 158 -9.27 48.02 36.23
C ARG A 158 -10.16 48.82 37.18
N LYS A 159 -11.45 48.49 37.31
CA LYS A 159 -12.34 49.11 38.31
C LYS A 159 -11.89 48.78 39.73
N ILE A 160 -11.64 47.49 39.98
CA ILE A 160 -11.18 46.98 41.26
C ILE A 160 -9.86 47.64 41.70
N TYR A 161 -8.89 47.80 40.79
CA TYR A 161 -7.61 48.47 41.08
C TYR A 161 -7.76 49.93 41.53
N ARG A 162 -8.80 50.65 41.06
CA ARG A 162 -9.08 52.03 41.50
C ARG A 162 -9.68 52.09 42.90
N GLU A 163 -10.54 51.14 43.24
CA GLU A 163 -11.11 51.06 44.60
C GLU A 163 -10.03 50.67 45.61
N TYR A 164 -9.13 49.73 45.25
CA TYR A 164 -7.98 49.38 46.09
C TYR A 164 -6.99 50.53 46.31
N SER A 165 -6.71 51.36 45.28
CA SER A 165 -5.78 52.48 45.45
C SER A 165 -6.32 53.54 46.42
N VAL A 166 -7.63 53.82 46.37
CA VAL A 166 -8.28 54.78 47.27
C VAL A 166 -8.32 54.25 48.70
N LEU A 167 -8.69 52.98 48.89
CA LEU A 167 -8.67 52.34 50.21
C LEU A 167 -7.27 52.33 50.82
N LYS A 168 -6.24 52.15 50.00
CA LYS A 168 -4.84 52.19 50.45
C LYS A 168 -4.46 53.58 50.95
N GLU A 169 -4.79 54.63 50.21
CA GLU A 169 -4.51 56.02 50.62
C GLU A 169 -5.26 56.41 51.90
N GLN A 170 -6.53 56.01 52.04
CA GLN A 170 -7.31 56.28 53.25
C GLN A 170 -6.78 55.54 54.48
N ASN A 171 -6.44 54.25 54.32
CA ASN A 171 -5.89 53.43 55.39
C ASN A 171 -4.51 53.93 55.84
N GLU A 172 -3.65 54.34 54.91
CA GLU A 172 -2.34 54.94 55.23
C GLU A 172 -2.49 56.27 56.00
N ALA A 173 -3.46 57.12 55.62
CA ALA A 173 -3.73 58.39 56.32
C ALA A 173 -4.29 58.19 57.74
N GLU A 174 -5.15 57.20 57.95
CA GLU A 174 -5.71 56.84 59.26
C GLU A 174 -4.62 56.33 60.21
N ILE A 175 -3.71 55.48 59.71
CA ILE A 175 -2.55 54.99 60.47
C ILE A 175 -1.62 56.13 60.92
N GLU A 176 -1.38 57.13 60.07
CA GLU A 176 -0.56 58.30 60.42
C GLU A 176 -1.22 59.20 61.49
N LEU A 177 -2.54 59.36 61.43
CA LEU A 177 -3.30 60.10 62.46
C LEU A 177 -3.24 59.42 63.83
N ASP A 178 -3.43 58.10 63.88
CA ASP A 178 -3.29 57.32 65.13
C ASP A 178 -1.87 57.39 65.68
N ARG A 179 -0.85 57.43 64.81
CA ARG A 179 0.55 57.60 65.20
C ARG A 179 0.82 58.96 65.83
N MET A 180 0.20 60.03 65.33
CA MET A 180 0.30 61.37 65.94
C MET A 180 -0.49 61.47 67.25
N ALA A 181 -1.68 60.87 67.32
CA ALA A 181 -2.49 60.83 68.54
C ALA A 181 -1.81 60.03 69.66
N GLY A 182 -1.14 58.92 69.31
CA GLY A 182 -0.37 58.12 70.27
C GLY A 182 0.77 58.89 70.94
N PHE A 183 1.37 59.87 70.27
CA PHE A 183 2.43 60.70 70.87
C PHE A 183 1.89 61.73 71.87
N SER A 184 0.66 62.22 71.68
CA SER A 184 0.06 63.25 72.55
C SER A 184 -0.44 62.72 73.90
N LEU A 185 -0.58 61.41 74.07
CA LEU A 185 -1.04 60.80 75.32
C LEU A 185 0.10 60.40 76.27
N ASP A 186 1.36 60.52 75.85
CA ASP A 186 2.53 60.23 76.69
C ASP A 186 3.13 61.49 77.35
N GLU A 187 2.58 62.68 77.10
CA GLU A 187 3.11 63.96 77.63
C GLU A 187 2.40 64.45 78.92
N ASP A 188 1.41 63.70 79.40
CA ASP A 188 0.71 63.92 80.67
C ASP A 188 0.88 62.72 81.61
N HIS A 189 2.12 62.37 82.00
CA HIS A 189 2.35 61.81 83.34
C HIS A 189 3.73 62.05 83.94
#